data_AF-A0A415C7Y7-F1
#
_entry.id   AF-A0A415C7Y7-F1
#
_cell.length_a   1.000
_cell.length_b   1.000
_cell.length_c   1.000
_cell.angle_alpha   90.00
_cell.angle_beta   90.00
_cell.angle_gamma   90.00
#
_symmetry.space_group_name_H-M   'P 1'
#
loop_
_entity.id
_entity.type
_entity.pdbx_description
1 polymer ?
#
loop_
_entity_poly.entity_id
_entity_poly.type
_entity_poly.pdbx_seq_one_letter_code
_entity_poly.pdbx_strand_id
1 'polypeptide(L)'
;MTAKQVRFVTNDEPFDNQNVAELAAFDAAGKPVTITGGSAPTVDTLHGATDTGRAVMKATNAAAARSAIGAGTPYALPAAGAAIGGVKKATAVADLASAADTAAIIATVNAVLAAFRASGAMAAPTSADQPSEVQSAAIVTPQQ
;
A
#
# COMPACT_ATOMS: atom_id res chain seq x y z
N MET A 1 10.08 -11.53 -49.96
CA MET A 1 8.96 -12.26 -50.60
C MET A 1 7.92 -12.55 -49.53
N THR A 2 6.64 -12.34 -49.79
CA THR A 2 5.56 -12.57 -48.82
C THR A 2 4.96 -13.96 -49.04
N ALA A 3 4.77 -14.73 -47.98
CA ALA A 3 4.03 -16.00 -48.07
C ALA A 3 2.63 -15.77 -48.65
N LYS A 4 2.23 -16.62 -49.59
CA LYS A 4 0.91 -16.62 -50.23
C LYS A 4 0.12 -17.90 -49.96
N GLN A 5 0.80 -18.96 -49.53
CA GLN A 5 0.20 -20.28 -49.31
C GLN A 5 0.88 -20.95 -48.11
N VAL A 6 0.14 -21.77 -47.36
CA VAL A 6 0.66 -22.61 -46.27
C VAL A 6 0.21 -24.05 -46.51
N ARG A 7 1.12 -25.01 -46.41
CA ARG A 7 0.85 -26.42 -46.73
C ARG A 7 1.50 -27.34 -45.68
N PHE A 8 0.83 -28.44 -45.38
CA PHE A 8 1.46 -29.58 -44.71
C PHE A 8 2.30 -30.34 -45.74
N VAL A 9 3.59 -30.51 -45.46
CA VAL A 9 4.55 -31.23 -46.29
C VAL A 9 4.91 -32.50 -45.55
N THR A 10 4.68 -33.66 -46.15
CA THR A 10 5.08 -34.97 -45.62
C THR A 10 6.37 -35.41 -46.28
N ASN A 11 7.23 -36.09 -45.52
CA ASN A 11 8.40 -36.75 -46.08
C ASN A 11 8.07 -38.24 -46.21
N ASP A 12 8.11 -38.75 -47.44
CA ASP A 12 7.66 -40.12 -47.73
C ASP A 12 8.65 -41.17 -47.20
N GLU A 13 9.92 -40.80 -46.98
CA GLU A 13 10.98 -41.65 -46.40
C GLU A 13 11.86 -40.85 -45.41
N PRO A 14 11.38 -40.59 -44.19
CA PRO A 14 12.15 -39.85 -43.18
C PRO A 14 13.23 -40.76 -42.56
N PHE A 15 14.44 -40.22 -42.35
CA PHE A 15 15.46 -40.88 -41.53
C PHE A 15 15.20 -40.65 -40.03
N ASP A 16 15.84 -41.45 -39.17
CA ASP A 16 15.74 -41.27 -37.71
C ASP A 16 16.07 -39.83 -37.29
N ASN A 17 15.20 -39.26 -36.45
CA ASN A 17 15.24 -37.86 -35.99
C ASN A 17 14.96 -36.78 -37.06
N GLN A 18 14.40 -37.13 -38.22
CA GLN A 18 13.81 -36.16 -39.14
C GLN A 18 12.31 -35.97 -38.90
N ASN A 19 11.83 -34.75 -39.15
CA ASN A 19 10.40 -34.45 -39.13
C ASN A 19 9.68 -35.23 -40.24
N VAL A 20 8.67 -36.02 -39.89
CA VAL A 20 7.85 -36.78 -40.84
C VAL A 20 6.83 -35.88 -41.55
N ALA A 21 6.44 -34.77 -40.92
CA ALA A 21 5.61 -33.73 -41.50
C ALA A 21 5.97 -32.34 -40.96
N GLU A 22 5.91 -31.33 -41.82
CA GLU A 22 6.18 -29.94 -41.49
C GLU A 22 5.12 -29.00 -42.09
N LEU A 23 4.80 -27.92 -41.37
CA LEU A 23 3.99 -26.83 -41.91
C LEU A 23 4.91 -25.80 -42.57
N ALA A 24 4.89 -25.72 -43.90
CA ALA A 24 5.75 -24.81 -44.66
C ALA A 24 4.94 -23.72 -45.38
N ALA A 25 5.53 -22.53 -45.50
CA ALA A 25 4.96 -21.40 -46.21
C ALA A 25 5.61 -21.26 -47.60
N PHE A 26 4.81 -20.88 -48.58
CA PHE A 26 5.23 -20.79 -49.98
C PHE A 26 4.81 -19.45 -50.59
N ASP A 27 5.56 -18.97 -51.57
CA ASP A 27 5.16 -17.83 -52.41
C ASP A 27 4.12 -18.23 -53.48
N ALA A 28 3.74 -17.27 -54.34
CA ALA A 28 2.76 -17.53 -55.41
C ALA A 28 3.28 -18.52 -56.48
N ALA A 29 4.59 -18.65 -56.62
CA ALA A 29 5.23 -19.58 -57.54
C ALA A 29 5.46 -20.97 -56.91
N GLY A 30 5.05 -21.17 -55.64
CA GLY A 30 5.22 -22.43 -54.93
C GLY A 30 6.63 -22.66 -54.39
N LYS A 31 7.46 -21.61 -54.27
CA LYS A 31 8.78 -21.72 -53.65
C LYS A 31 8.66 -21.55 -52.13
N PRO A 32 9.33 -22.38 -51.30
CA PRO A 32 9.35 -22.19 -49.86
C PRO A 32 9.86 -20.80 -49.48
N VAL A 33 9.22 -20.18 -48.49
CA VAL A 33 9.61 -18.89 -47.93
C VAL A 33 9.69 -18.97 -46.41
N THR A 34 10.70 -18.33 -45.84
CA THR A 34 10.78 -18.13 -44.40
C THR A 34 9.75 -17.08 -43.99
N ILE A 35 8.88 -17.43 -43.04
CA ILE A 35 8.04 -16.44 -42.37
C ILE A 35 8.90 -15.72 -41.33
N THR A 36 9.45 -14.57 -41.69
CA THR A 36 10.10 -13.65 -40.75
C THR A 36 9.10 -12.55 -40.40
N GLY A 37 8.39 -12.66 -39.28
CA GLY A 37 7.36 -11.66 -38.97
C GLY A 37 6.60 -11.75 -37.66
N GLY A 38 6.82 -12.77 -36.83
CA GLY A 38 6.26 -12.77 -35.49
C GLY A 38 7.11 -11.90 -34.57
N SER A 39 6.72 -10.65 -34.33
CA SER A 39 7.17 -9.99 -33.09
C SER A 39 6.65 -10.81 -31.93
N ALA A 40 7.49 -11.05 -30.91
CA ALA A 40 7.02 -11.72 -29.71
C ALA A 40 5.78 -10.98 -29.17
N PRO A 41 4.76 -11.70 -28.68
CA PRO A 41 3.58 -11.04 -28.13
C PRO A 41 3.99 -10.11 -27.00
N THR A 42 3.47 -8.89 -27.03
CA THR A 42 3.61 -7.91 -25.95
C THR A 42 2.28 -7.76 -25.23
N VAL A 43 2.27 -7.20 -24.01
CA VAL A 43 1.03 -6.90 -23.28
C VAL A 43 0.06 -6.04 -24.12
N ASP A 44 0.55 -5.21 -25.04
CA ASP A 44 -0.29 -4.42 -25.95
C ASP A 44 -1.04 -5.24 -27.00
N THR A 45 -0.53 -6.44 -27.31
CA THR A 45 -1.13 -7.35 -28.30
C THR A 45 -2.11 -8.36 -27.70
N LEU A 46 -2.35 -8.31 -26.37
CA LEU A 46 -3.33 -9.16 -25.71
C LEU A 46 -4.76 -8.66 -25.99
N HIS A 47 -5.39 -9.27 -27.00
CA HIS A 47 -6.81 -9.10 -27.29
C HIS A 47 -7.67 -9.68 -26.15
N GLY A 48 -8.77 -9.00 -25.82
CA GLY A 48 -9.68 -9.39 -24.74
C GLY A 48 -9.30 -8.87 -23.34
N ALA A 49 -8.08 -8.37 -23.14
CA ALA A 49 -7.72 -7.63 -21.94
C ALA A 49 -8.34 -6.22 -21.96
N THR A 50 -8.72 -5.70 -20.79
CA THR A 50 -9.07 -4.29 -20.64
C THR A 50 -7.82 -3.43 -20.53
N ASP A 51 -7.97 -2.11 -20.61
CA ASP A 51 -6.87 -1.18 -20.37
C ASP A 51 -6.29 -1.34 -18.96
N THR A 52 -7.14 -1.55 -17.95
CA THR A 52 -6.72 -1.87 -16.58
C THR A 52 -5.90 -3.15 -16.52
N GLY A 53 -6.35 -4.23 -17.18
CA GLY A 53 -5.62 -5.51 -17.20
C GLY A 53 -4.23 -5.35 -17.82
N ARG A 54 -4.14 -4.63 -18.95
CA ARG A 54 -2.84 -4.32 -19.58
C ARG A 54 -1.96 -3.44 -18.70
N ALA A 55 -2.52 -2.41 -18.07
CA ALA A 55 -1.78 -1.51 -17.18
C ALA A 55 -1.21 -2.25 -15.96
N VAL A 56 -1.96 -3.18 -15.37
CA VAL A 56 -1.48 -4.04 -14.28
C VAL A 56 -0.35 -4.95 -14.75
N MET A 57 -0.49 -5.61 -15.91
CA MET A 57 0.57 -6.50 -16.44
C MET A 57 1.85 -5.75 -16.84
N LYS A 58 1.73 -4.46 -17.18
CA LYS A 58 2.88 -3.56 -17.46
C LYS A 58 3.50 -2.94 -16.21
N ALA A 59 2.83 -3.01 -15.06
CA ALA A 59 3.29 -2.36 -13.85
C ALA A 59 4.63 -2.95 -13.39
N THR A 60 5.65 -2.11 -13.28
CA THR A 60 7.00 -2.53 -12.85
C THR A 60 7.14 -2.59 -11.33
N ASN A 61 6.14 -2.12 -10.59
CA ASN A 61 6.12 -2.11 -9.13
C ASN A 61 4.68 -2.05 -8.59
N ALA A 62 4.55 -2.28 -7.28
CA ALA A 62 3.26 -2.30 -6.59
C ALA A 62 2.51 -0.95 -6.63
N ALA A 63 3.21 0.19 -6.70
CA ALA A 63 2.55 1.50 -6.76
C ALA A 63 1.86 1.72 -8.12
N ALA A 64 2.53 1.35 -9.21
CA ALA A 64 1.96 1.38 -10.55
C ALA A 64 0.75 0.44 -10.67
N ALA A 65 0.85 -0.78 -10.12
CA ALA A 65 -0.27 -1.73 -10.12
C ALA A 65 -1.47 -1.20 -9.33
N ARG A 66 -1.24 -0.59 -8.15
CA ARG A 66 -2.30 0.05 -7.36
C ARG A 66 -2.96 1.20 -8.12
N SER A 67 -2.15 2.06 -8.75
CA SER A 67 -2.68 3.17 -9.55
C SER A 67 -3.52 2.69 -10.72
N ALA A 68 -3.13 1.60 -11.38
CA ALA A 68 -3.88 1.02 -12.49
C ALA A 68 -5.30 0.55 -12.09
N ILE A 69 -5.48 0.12 -10.84
CA ILE A 69 -6.78 -0.35 -10.31
C ILE A 69 -7.47 0.67 -9.38
N GLY A 70 -6.91 1.87 -9.22
CA GLY A 70 -7.45 2.89 -8.30
C GLY A 70 -7.33 2.55 -6.81
N ALA A 71 -6.41 1.66 -6.42
CA ALA A 71 -6.19 1.30 -5.02
C ALA A 71 -5.29 2.32 -4.29
N GLY A 72 -5.61 2.60 -3.03
CA GLY A 72 -4.77 3.41 -2.13
C GLY A 72 -3.61 2.62 -1.52
N THR A 73 -2.70 3.31 -0.85
CA THR A 73 -1.63 2.67 -0.05
C THR A 73 -2.17 2.17 1.29
N PRO A 74 -1.53 1.15 1.91
CA PRO A 74 -1.82 0.80 3.30
C PRO A 74 -1.73 2.04 4.20
N TYR A 75 -2.77 2.27 4.98
CA TYR A 75 -2.85 3.43 5.88
C TYR A 75 -2.56 3.01 7.31
N ALA A 76 -1.63 3.70 7.96
CA ALA A 76 -1.40 3.60 9.39
C ALA A 76 -1.91 4.88 10.05
N LEU A 77 -2.86 4.75 10.99
CA LEU A 77 -3.42 5.90 11.71
C LEU A 77 -2.34 6.53 12.60
N PRO A 78 -1.90 7.78 12.34
CA PRO A 78 -0.94 8.45 13.21
C PRO A 78 -1.59 8.85 14.53
N ALA A 79 -0.76 9.08 15.56
CA ALA A 79 -1.22 9.72 16.79
C ALA A 79 -1.69 11.16 16.50
N ALA A 80 -2.69 11.63 17.24
CA ALA A 80 -3.15 13.01 17.15
C ALA A 80 -2.06 14.01 17.55
N GLY A 81 -2.02 15.16 16.87
CA GLY A 81 -1.09 16.26 17.14
C GLY A 81 -1.55 17.54 16.46
N ALA A 82 -0.65 18.26 15.78
CA ALA A 82 -1.02 19.39 14.95
C ALA A 82 -1.95 18.99 13.78
N ALA A 83 -1.82 17.75 13.30
CA ALA A 83 -2.71 17.15 12.31
C ALA A 83 -3.69 16.17 12.98
N ILE A 84 -4.78 15.88 12.27
CA ILE A 84 -5.78 14.89 12.70
C ILE A 84 -5.12 13.52 12.83
N GLY A 85 -5.37 12.84 13.95
CA GLY A 85 -4.87 11.50 14.22
C GLY A 85 -5.72 10.78 15.28
N GLY A 86 -5.34 9.56 15.61
CA GLY A 86 -6.03 8.73 16.59
C GLY A 86 -5.63 9.05 18.03
N VAL A 87 -6.60 8.91 18.94
CA VAL A 87 -6.40 8.89 20.40
C VAL A 87 -6.81 7.53 20.93
N LYS A 88 -6.26 7.12 22.08
CA LYS A 88 -6.72 5.91 22.78
C LYS A 88 -7.98 6.24 23.60
N LYS A 89 -8.71 5.21 24.03
CA LYS A 89 -9.77 5.40 25.01
C LYS A 89 -9.15 5.73 26.37
N ALA A 90 -9.65 6.77 27.02
CA ALA A 90 -9.25 7.14 28.38
C ALA A 90 -9.71 6.08 29.40
N THR A 91 -8.99 5.96 30.52
CA THR A 91 -9.43 5.13 31.64
C THR A 91 -10.75 5.68 32.20
N ALA A 92 -11.60 4.79 32.70
CA ALA A 92 -12.83 5.20 33.36
C ALA A 92 -12.51 6.00 34.63
N VAL A 93 -13.21 7.12 34.81
CA VAL A 93 -13.21 7.91 36.04
C VAL A 93 -14.65 7.90 36.56
N ALA A 94 -14.84 7.56 37.83
CA ALA A 94 -16.17 7.51 38.44
C ALA A 94 -16.79 8.90 38.53
N ASP A 95 -18.12 8.95 38.47
CA ASP A 95 -18.86 10.20 38.65
C ASP A 95 -18.71 10.76 40.06
N LEU A 96 -18.86 12.08 40.20
CA LEU A 96 -18.91 12.74 41.49
C LEU A 96 -20.18 12.34 42.25
N ALA A 97 -20.05 12.12 43.55
CA ALA A 97 -21.20 12.03 44.44
C ALA A 97 -21.94 13.38 44.51
N SER A 98 -23.26 13.34 44.73
CA SER A 98 -24.10 14.55 44.80
C SER A 98 -23.73 15.50 45.95
N ALA A 99 -23.11 14.99 47.01
CA ALA A 99 -22.61 15.75 48.16
C ALA A 99 -21.06 15.80 48.20
N ALA A 100 -20.40 15.73 47.05
CA ALA A 100 -18.94 15.82 46.98
C ALA A 100 -18.43 17.14 47.56
N ASP A 101 -17.45 17.05 48.45
CA ASP A 101 -16.76 18.21 48.99
C ASP A 101 -15.68 18.72 48.01
N THR A 102 -15.06 19.85 48.36
CA THR A 102 -14.01 20.47 47.54
C THR A 102 -12.83 19.53 47.29
N ALA A 103 -12.46 18.69 48.27
CA ALA A 103 -11.33 17.78 48.14
C ALA A 103 -11.64 16.66 47.12
N ALA A 104 -12.84 16.09 47.17
CA ALA A 104 -13.31 15.09 46.21
C ALA A 104 -13.41 15.69 44.79
N ILE A 105 -13.89 16.92 44.65
CA ILE A 105 -13.94 17.61 43.35
C ILE A 105 -12.53 17.76 42.76
N ILE A 106 -11.56 18.27 43.53
CA ILE A 106 -10.17 18.44 43.09
C ILE A 106 -9.57 17.10 42.67
N ALA A 107 -9.77 16.05 43.47
CA ALA A 107 -9.27 14.72 43.18
C ALA A 107 -9.82 14.18 41.85
N THR A 108 -11.13 14.29 41.62
CA THR A 108 -11.73 13.78 40.39
C THR A 108 -11.34 14.60 39.16
N VAL A 109 -11.25 15.93 39.25
CA VAL A 109 -10.76 16.77 38.14
C VAL A 109 -9.33 16.39 37.76
N ASN A 110 -8.45 16.20 38.74
CA ASN A 110 -7.08 15.75 38.48
C ASN A 110 -7.05 14.35 37.84
N ALA A 111 -7.92 13.43 38.26
CA ALA A 111 -8.04 12.11 37.66
C ALA A 111 -8.51 12.18 36.19
N VAL A 112 -9.50 13.02 35.86
CA VAL A 112 -9.97 13.22 34.49
C VAL A 112 -8.86 13.80 33.60
N LEU A 113 -8.16 14.84 34.07
CA LEU A 113 -7.04 15.44 33.33
C LEU A 113 -5.91 14.43 33.10
N ALA A 114 -5.59 13.62 34.11
CA ALA A 114 -4.61 12.53 33.98
C ALA A 114 -5.07 11.48 32.95
N ALA A 115 -6.35 11.07 33.00
CA ALA A 115 -6.92 10.10 32.07
C ALA A 115 -6.86 10.59 30.61
N PHE A 116 -7.18 11.86 30.35
CA PHE A 116 -7.10 12.43 29.01
C PHE A 116 -5.66 12.57 28.51
N ARG A 117 -4.70 12.98 29.35
CA ARG A 117 -3.29 13.00 28.97
C ARG A 117 -2.75 11.60 28.66
N ALA A 118 -3.07 10.62 29.49
CA ALA A 118 -2.66 9.22 29.27
C ALA A 118 -3.26 8.62 27.98
N SER A 119 -4.46 9.06 27.59
CA SER A 119 -5.11 8.64 26.35
C SER A 119 -4.51 9.27 25.07
N GLY A 120 -3.70 10.33 25.22
CA GLY A 120 -3.20 11.14 24.12
C GLY A 120 -4.19 12.18 23.60
N ALA A 121 -5.35 12.36 24.26
CA ALA A 121 -6.34 13.36 23.89
C ALA A 121 -5.94 14.80 24.30
N MET A 122 -5.03 14.94 25.25
CA MET A 122 -4.50 16.21 25.72
C MET A 122 -2.98 16.14 25.87
N ALA A 123 -2.30 17.24 25.55
CA ALA A 123 -0.86 17.37 25.79
C ALA A 123 -0.55 17.39 27.30
N ALA A 124 0.64 16.93 27.67
CA ALA A 124 1.16 17.13 29.02
C ALA A 124 1.38 18.63 29.27
N PRO A 125 1.14 19.14 30.49
CA PRO A 125 1.45 20.52 30.81
C PRO A 125 2.94 20.76 30.59
N THR A 126 3.27 21.85 29.90
CA THR A 126 4.67 22.25 29.75
C THR A 126 5.13 22.96 31.02
N SER A 127 6.43 22.94 31.32
CA SER A 127 6.96 23.68 32.48
C SER A 127 6.62 25.17 32.43
N ALA A 128 6.41 25.74 31.25
CA ALA A 128 5.98 27.13 31.06
C ALA A 128 4.54 27.41 31.54
N ASP A 129 3.68 26.40 31.59
CA ASP A 129 2.29 26.51 32.04
C ASP A 129 2.14 26.33 33.57
N GLN A 130 3.23 26.07 34.30
CA GLN A 130 3.20 25.93 35.75
C GLN A 130 3.42 27.30 36.42
N PRO A 131 2.68 27.64 37.50
CA PRO A 131 2.92 28.86 38.26
C PRO A 131 4.36 28.87 38.80
N SER A 132 4.99 30.04 38.82
CA SER A 132 6.41 30.26 39.13
C SER A 132 6.89 29.60 40.44
N GLU A 133 6.00 29.41 41.41
CA GLU A 133 6.29 28.76 42.69
C GLU A 133 6.62 27.26 42.55
N VAL A 134 6.03 26.56 41.58
CA VAL A 134 6.29 25.13 41.32
C VAL A 134 7.58 24.93 40.52
N GLN A 135 7.97 25.92 39.71
CA GLN A 135 9.23 25.91 38.96
C GLN A 135 10.45 26.02 39.87
N SER A 136 10.38 26.83 40.93
CA SER A 136 11.48 26.96 41.90
C SER A 136 11.74 25.71 42.72
N ALA A 137 10.71 24.89 43.01
CA ALA A 137 10.87 23.67 43.81
C ALA A 137 11.67 22.56 43.08
N ALA A 138 11.66 22.53 41.75
CA ALA A 138 12.39 21.53 40.96
C ALA A 138 13.91 21.84 40.81
N ILE A 139 14.32 23.09 41.03
CA ILE A 139 15.72 23.53 40.87
C ILE A 139 16.53 23.32 42.17
N VAL A 140 15.87 23.21 43.33
CA VAL A 140 16.54 23.02 44.62
C VAL A 140 16.77 21.53 44.88
N THR A 141 17.75 20.93 44.19
CA THR A 141 18.45 19.78 44.76
C THR A 141 19.35 20.32 45.87
N PRO A 142 19.26 19.88 47.14
CA PRO A 142 20.20 20.33 48.16
C PRO A 142 21.58 19.75 47.81
N GLN A 143 22.53 20.63 47.50
CA GLN A 143 23.94 20.27 47.63
C GLN A 143 24.22 20.06 49.12
N GLN A 144 24.35 18.79 49.51
CA GLN A 144 25.16 18.41 50.66
C GLN A 144 26.39 17.66 50.13
#